data_AF-D2C3H2-F1
#
_entry.id   AF-D2C3H2-F1
#
_cell.length_a   1.000
_cell.length_b   1.000
_cell.length_c   1.000
_cell.angle_alpha   90.00
_cell.angle_beta   90.00
_cell.angle_gamma   90.00
#
_symmetry.space_group_name_H-M   'P 1'
#
loop_
_entity.id
_entity.type
_entity.pdbx_description
1 polymer ?
#
loop_
_entity_poly.entity_id
_entity_poly.type
_entity_poly.pdbx_seq_one_letter_code
_entity_poly.pdbx_strand_id
1 'polypeptide(L)'
;MKRLTKKMAVTIMIMGMVEALVFGLISGFEKSWSPLLGSAGAVLNLFSLKNDIEKMASRGTTKGWVFGYLGRYTFSAALLLLGGLVSFETLLGVFFGLMNLKIVSFIAWRWTD
;
A
#
# COMPACT_ATOMS: atom_id res chain seq x y z
N MET A 1 -13.59 -10.51 -7.73
CA MET A 1 -12.73 -9.98 -6.64
C MET A 1 -11.27 -10.47 -6.71
N LYS A 2 -10.98 -11.78 -6.65
CA LYS A 2 -9.59 -12.32 -6.70
C LYS A 2 -8.73 -11.79 -7.87
N ARG A 3 -9.26 -11.79 -9.10
CA ARG A 3 -8.58 -11.28 -10.31
C ARG A 3 -8.23 -9.79 -10.20
N LEU A 4 -9.16 -8.98 -9.69
CA LEU A 4 -8.97 -7.54 -9.51
C LEU A 4 -7.89 -7.25 -8.46
N THR A 5 -7.97 -7.89 -7.29
CA THR A 5 -6.95 -7.71 -6.24
C THR A 5 -5.57 -8.11 -6.74
N LYS A 6 -5.45 -9.21 -7.50
CA LYS A 6 -4.17 -9.62 -8.10
C LYS A 6 -3.64 -8.57 -9.06
N LYS A 7 -4.48 -8.03 -9.96
CA LYS A 7 -4.08 -6.94 -10.87
C LYS A 7 -3.61 -5.71 -10.11
N MET A 8 -4.38 -5.26 -9.12
CA MET A 8 -4.02 -4.12 -8.27
C MET A 8 -2.68 -4.34 -7.55
N ALA A 9 -2.46 -5.51 -6.95
CA ALA A 9 -1.21 -5.83 -6.28
C ALA A 9 -0.01 -5.77 -7.24
N VAL A 10 -0.14 -6.33 -8.44
CA VAL A 10 0.91 -6.26 -9.47
C VAL A 10 1.18 -4.81 -9.87
N THR A 11 0.14 -4.00 -10.08
CA THR A 11 0.31 -2.58 -10.44
C THR A 11 0.99 -1.80 -9.33
N ILE A 12 0.62 -2.01 -8.06
CA ILE A 12 1.29 -1.39 -6.90
C ILE A 12 2.78 -1.76 -6.90
N MET A 13 3.12 -3.02 -7.16
CA MET A 13 4.53 -3.45 -7.21
C MET A 13 5.31 -2.80 -8.36
N ILE A 14 4.70 -2.70 -9.55
CA ILE A 14 5.33 -2.03 -10.70
C ILE A 14 5.55 -0.55 -10.38
N MET A 15 4.55 0.14 -9.84
CA MET A 15 4.69 1.54 -9.43
C MET A 15 5.79 1.71 -8.37
N GLY A 16 5.82 0.85 -7.35
CA GLY A 16 6.86 0.86 -6.34
C GLY A 16 8.27 0.65 -6.88
N MET A 17 8.45 -0.22 -7.89
CA MET A 17 9.75 -0.39 -8.55
C MET A 17 10.17 0.86 -9.35
N VAL A 18 9.24 1.48 -10.07
CA VAL A 18 9.49 2.72 -10.81
C VAL A 18 9.83 3.86 -9.85
N GLU A 19 9.08 4.00 -8.76
CA GLU A 19 9.33 4.98 -7.71
C GLU A 19 10.69 4.74 -7.05
N ALA A 20 11.04 3.51 -6.70
CA ALA A 20 12.34 3.18 -6.13
C ALA A 20 13.50 3.61 -7.03
N LEU A 21 13.38 3.38 -8.34
CA LEU A 21 14.38 3.80 -9.32
C LEU A 21 14.49 5.33 -9.37
N VAL A 22 13.37 6.04 -9.55
CA VAL A 22 13.35 7.51 -9.63
C VAL A 22 13.83 8.13 -8.32
N PHE A 23 13.38 7.60 -7.19
CA PHE A 23 13.74 8.08 -5.87
C PHE A 23 15.23 7.88 -5.58
N GLY A 24 15.79 6.73 -5.99
CA GLY A 24 17.22 6.45 -5.89
C GLY A 24 18.09 7.41 -6.71
N LEU A 25 17.64 7.79 -7.92
CA LEU A 25 18.34 8.75 -8.77
C LEU A 25 18.37 10.17 -8.16
N ILE A 26 17.36 10.54 -7.38
CA ILE A 26 17.22 11.88 -6.79
C ILE A 26 17.85 11.96 -5.38
N SER A 27 17.65 10.92 -4.56
CA SER A 27 17.91 10.96 -3.11
C SER A 27 19.06 10.04 -2.66
N GLY A 28 19.69 9.33 -3.59
CA GLY A 28 20.72 8.31 -3.32
C GLY A 28 20.17 6.88 -3.39
N PHE A 29 20.90 5.97 -4.06
CA PHE A 29 20.48 4.58 -4.25
C PHE A 29 20.34 3.82 -2.93
N GLU A 30 21.06 4.21 -1.89
CA GLU A 30 20.95 3.68 -0.53
C GLU A 30 19.57 3.94 0.10
N LYS A 31 18.78 4.88 -0.43
CA LYS A 31 17.42 5.18 0.03
C LYS A 31 16.33 4.60 -0.87
N SER A 32 16.70 3.98 -1.99
CA SER A 32 15.75 3.42 -2.99
C SER A 32 14.86 2.29 -2.46
N TRP A 33 15.23 1.67 -1.33
CA TRP A 33 14.41 0.65 -0.68
C TRP A 33 13.14 1.23 -0.05
N SER A 34 13.09 2.53 0.22
CA SER A 34 11.99 3.13 0.99
C SER A 34 10.63 3.13 0.26
N PRO A 35 10.52 3.45 -1.05
CA PRO A 35 9.28 3.22 -1.80
C PRO A 35 8.88 1.74 -1.91
N LEU A 36 9.85 0.83 -1.92
CA LEU A 36 9.57 -0.62 -1.93
C LEU A 36 8.92 -1.05 -0.62
N LEU A 37 9.42 -0.58 0.53
CA LEU A 37 8.80 -0.85 1.83
C LEU A 37 7.37 -0.32 1.89
N GLY A 38 7.15 0.92 1.46
CA GLY A 38 5.81 1.51 1.39
C GLY A 38 4.87 0.71 0.50
N SER A 39 5.34 0.30 -0.68
CA SER A 39 4.56 -0.47 -1.66
C SER A 39 4.23 -1.88 -1.16
N ALA A 40 5.16 -2.54 -0.47
CA ALA A 40 4.88 -3.82 0.21
C ALA A 40 3.78 -3.63 1.28
N GLY A 41 3.86 -2.55 2.05
CA GLY A 41 2.81 -2.17 3.00
C GLY A 41 1.46 -1.92 2.34
N ALA A 42 1.43 -1.24 1.20
CA ALA A 42 0.23 -1.01 0.40
C ALA A 42 -0.41 -2.33 -0.08
N VAL A 43 0.39 -3.30 -0.52
CA VAL A 43 -0.10 -4.64 -0.90
C VAL A 43 -0.70 -5.38 0.30
N LEU A 44 -0.06 -5.33 1.47
CA LEU A 44 -0.60 -5.93 2.69
C LEU A 44 -1.93 -5.29 3.11
N ASN A 45 -2.03 -3.96 3.04
CA ASN A 45 -3.27 -3.23 3.28
C ASN A 45 -4.38 -3.62 2.29
N LEU A 46 -4.05 -3.82 1.01
CA LEU A 46 -5.00 -4.29 0.00
C LEU A 46 -5.55 -5.68 0.32
N PHE A 47 -4.69 -6.64 0.68
CA PHE A 47 -5.15 -7.99 1.05
C PHE A 47 -5.93 -8.01 2.37
N SER A 48 -5.51 -7.20 3.35
CA SER A 48 -6.26 -6.99 4.59
C SER A 48 -7.68 -6.47 4.29
N LEU A 49 -7.80 -5.45 3.44
CA LEU A 49 -9.09 -4.88 3.04
C LEU A 49 -9.95 -5.90 2.29
N LYS A 50 -9.37 -6.66 1.35
CA LYS A 50 -10.05 -7.75 0.64
C LYS A 50 -10.65 -8.75 1.62
N ASN A 51 -9.87 -9.19 2.61
CA ASN A 51 -10.30 -10.17 3.60
C ASN A 51 -11.44 -9.63 4.47
N ASP A 52 -11.40 -8.35 4.84
CA ASP A 52 -12.49 -7.70 5.57
C ASP A 52 -13.77 -7.64 4.73
N ILE A 53 -13.67 -7.28 3.45
CA ILE A 53 -14.82 -7.24 2.54
C ILE A 53 -15.45 -8.63 2.39
N GLU A 54 -14.65 -9.68 2.18
CA GLU A 54 -15.13 -11.06 2.08
C GLU A 54 -15.79 -11.54 3.39
N LYS A 55 -15.24 -11.17 4.56
CA LYS A 55 -15.86 -11.48 5.86
C LYS A 55 -17.17 -10.73 6.08
N MET A 56 -17.24 -9.46 5.71
CA MET A 56 -18.48 -8.68 5.84
C MET A 56 -19.57 -9.20 4.91
N ALA A 57 -19.22 -9.53 3.66
CA ALA A 57 -20.13 -10.11 2.69
C ALA A 57 -20.69 -11.47 3.15
N SER A 58 -19.82 -12.34 3.68
CA SER A 58 -20.23 -13.67 4.18
C SER A 58 -21.08 -13.62 5.45
N ARG A 59 -20.86 -12.64 6.33
CA ARG A 59 -21.63 -12.49 7.58
C ARG A 59 -22.87 -11.62 7.45
N GLY A 60 -23.04 -10.90 6.34
CA GLY A 60 -24.12 -9.92 6.16
C GLY A 60 -24.07 -8.75 7.15
N THR A 61 -22.91 -8.46 7.75
CA THR A 61 -22.74 -7.41 8.76
C THR A 61 -21.39 -6.73 8.62
N THR A 62 -21.34 -5.45 9.01
CA THR A 62 -20.11 -4.65 9.08
C THR A 62 -19.39 -4.77 10.42
N LYS A 63 -19.89 -5.59 11.37
CA LYS A 63 -19.23 -5.79 12.67
C LYS A 63 -17.76 -6.19 12.50
N GLY A 64 -16.86 -5.41 13.11
CA GLY A 64 -15.41 -5.62 13.06
C GLY A 64 -14.65 -4.78 12.02
N TRP A 65 -15.36 -4.06 11.14
CA TRP A 65 -14.71 -3.21 10.13
C TRP A 65 -13.79 -2.13 10.74
N VAL A 66 -14.18 -1.57 11.89
CA VAL A 66 -13.41 -0.55 12.61
C VAL A 66 -12.05 -1.10 13.05
N PHE A 67 -11.99 -2.33 13.56
CA PHE A 67 -10.71 -2.93 13.97
C PHE A 67 -9.78 -3.17 12.77
N GLY A 68 -10.35 -3.64 11.64
CA GLY A 68 -9.57 -3.78 10.41
C GLY A 68 -9.07 -2.44 9.87
N TYR A 69 -9.91 -1.40 9.92
CA TYR A 69 -9.54 -0.03 9.57
C TYR A 69 -8.40 0.49 10.45
N LEU A 70 -8.56 0.44 11.78
CA LEU A 70 -7.53 0.88 12.72
C LEU A 70 -6.22 0.11 12.54
N GLY A 71 -6.29 -1.21 12.37
CA GLY A 71 -5.12 -2.04 12.14
C GLY A 71 -4.30 -1.61 10.93
N ARG A 72 -4.95 -1.32 9.78
CA ARG A 72 -4.28 -0.83 8.57
C ARG A 72 -3.66 0.55 8.76
N TYR A 73 -4.33 1.46 9.47
CA TYR A 73 -3.81 2.80 9.72
C TYR A 73 -2.63 2.79 10.70
N THR A 74 -2.73 2.03 11.79
CA THR A 74 -1.62 1.84 12.73
C THR A 74 -0.42 1.18 12.05
N PHE A 75 -0.65 0.18 11.20
CA PHE A 75 0.42 -0.44 10.42
C PHE A 75 1.08 0.55 9.46
N SER A 76 0.29 1.35 8.75
CA SER A 76 0.83 2.38 7.84
C SER A 76 1.60 3.47 8.60
N ALA A 77 1.11 3.88 9.77
CA ALA A 77 1.81 4.80 10.65
C ALA A 77 3.14 4.22 11.14
N ALA A 78 3.18 2.93 11.51
CA ALA A 78 4.41 2.26 11.90
C ALA A 78 5.45 2.23 10.77
N LEU A 79 5.03 1.98 9.53
CA LEU A 79 5.94 2.04 8.36
C LEU A 79 6.49 3.46 8.15
N LEU A 80 5.65 4.48 8.25
CA LEU A 80 6.09 5.88 8.16
C LEU A 80 7.08 6.23 9.29
N LEU A 81 6.80 5.80 10.52
CA LEU A 81 7.71 5.99 11.66
C LEU A 81 9.06 5.31 11.40
N LEU A 82 9.07 4.08 10.90
CA LEU A 82 10.32 3.39 10.51
C LEU A 82 11.11 4.19 9.47
N GLY A 83 10.42 4.74 8.45
CA GLY A 83 11.07 5.62 7.47
C GLY A 83 11.64 6.89 8.10
N GLY A 84 10.84 7.56 8.93
CA GLY A 84 11.23 8.82 9.59
C GLY A 84 12.36 8.68 10.60
N LEU A 85 12.51 7.50 11.23
CA LEU A 85 13.66 7.20 12.09
C LEU A 85 14.98 7.11 11.32
N VAL A 86 14.95 6.82 10.02
CA VAL A 86 16.14 6.76 9.17
C VAL A 86 16.48 8.14 8.61
N SER A 87 15.55 8.77 7.90
CA SER A 87 15.72 10.11 7.35
C SER A 87 14.40 10.69 6.84
N PHE A 88 14.36 12.00 6.59
CA PHE A 88 13.21 12.64 5.95
C PHE A 88 12.96 12.09 4.54
N GLU A 89 14.00 11.80 3.77
CA GLU A 89 13.82 11.22 2.43
C GLU A 89 13.26 9.79 2.53
N THR A 90 13.75 8.97 3.45
CA THR A 90 13.20 7.62 3.67
C THR A 90 11.72 7.67 4.07
N LEU A 91 11.32 8.63 4.92
CA LEU A 91 9.91 8.88 5.22
C LEU A 91 9.10 9.17 3.96
N LEU A 92 9.58 10.07 3.09
CA LEU A 92 8.92 10.41 1.83
C LEU A 92 8.83 9.21 0.88
N GLY A 93 9.89 8.41 0.78
CA GLY A 93 9.89 7.20 -0.03
C GLY A 93 8.82 6.21 0.45
N VAL A 94 8.77 5.93 1.75
CA VAL A 94 7.72 5.06 2.34
C VAL A 94 6.32 5.65 2.09
N PHE A 95 6.16 6.96 2.24
CA PHE A 95 4.90 7.65 1.96
C PHE A 95 4.44 7.45 0.51
N PHE A 96 5.32 7.65 -0.48
CA PHE A 96 4.98 7.43 -1.89
C PHE A 96 4.58 5.98 -2.16
N GLY A 97 5.33 5.02 -1.64
CA GLY A 97 4.98 3.60 -1.78
C GLY A 97 3.61 3.25 -1.18
N LEU A 98 3.25 3.83 -0.03
CA LEU A 98 1.92 3.64 0.58
C LEU A 98 0.80 4.28 -0.26
N MET A 99 1.08 5.42 -0.90
CA MET A 99 0.12 6.14 -1.75
C MET A 99 -0.28 5.36 -3.00
N ASN A 100 0.55 4.42 -3.46
CA ASN A 100 0.21 3.54 -4.58
C ASN A 100 -1.12 2.81 -4.39
N LEU A 101 -1.49 2.45 -3.15
CA LEU A 101 -2.79 1.83 -2.91
C LEU A 101 -3.95 2.75 -3.31
N LYS A 102 -3.88 4.04 -2.97
CA LYS A 102 -4.93 5.01 -3.30
C LYS A 102 -4.98 5.28 -4.80
N ILE A 103 -3.82 5.45 -5.43
CA ILE A 103 -3.72 5.69 -6.88
C ILE A 103 -4.26 4.50 -7.66
N VAL A 104 -3.81 3.28 -7.32
CA VAL A 104 -4.24 2.06 -7.99
C VAL A 104 -5.73 1.80 -7.76
N SER A 105 -6.25 2.07 -6.57
CA SER A 105 -7.70 1.97 -6.30
C SER A 105 -8.51 2.95 -7.15
N PHE A 106 -7.97 4.16 -7.37
CA PHE A 106 -8.63 5.16 -8.22
C PHE A 106 -8.66 4.75 -9.70
N ILE A 107 -7.66 4.04 -10.23
CA ILE A 107 -7.67 3.56 -11.62
C ILE A 107 -8.36 2.20 -11.80
N ALA A 108 -8.58 1.45 -10.71
CA ALA A 108 -9.11 0.09 -10.74
C ALA A 108 -10.52 -0.02 -11.33
N TRP A 109 -11.30 1.08 -11.40
CA TRP A 109 -12.61 1.09 -12.08
C TRP A 109 -12.52 0.69 -13.55
N ARG A 110 -11.37 0.94 -14.21
CA ARG A 110 -11.15 0.51 -15.60
C ARG A 110 -10.97 -1.00 -15.76
N TRP A 111 -10.91 -1.74 -14.66
CA TRP A 111 -10.71 -3.19 -14.64
C TRP A 111 -11.91 -3.94 -14.05
N THR A 112 -13.00 -3.22 -13.73
CA THR A 112 -14.25 -3.82 -13.27
C THR A 112 -15.20 -4.20 -14.41
N ASP A 113 -14.83 -3.87 -15.64
CA ASP A 113 -15.47 -4.30 -16.88
C ASP A 113 -15.14 -5.76 -17.24
#